data_AF-A0A926SRR8-F1
#
_entry.id   AF-A0A926SRR8-F1
#
_cell.length_a   1.000
_cell.length_b   1.000
_cell.length_c   1.000
_cell.angle_alpha   90.00
_cell.angle_beta   90.00
_cell.angle_gamma   90.00
#
_symmetry.space_group_name_H-M   'P 1'
#
loop_
_entity.id
_entity.type
_entity.pdbx_description
1 polymer ?
#
loop_
_entity_poly.entity_id
_entity_poly.type
_entity_poly.pdbx_seq_one_letter_code
_entity_poly.pdbx_strand_id
1 'polypeptide(L)'
;MDAKFQPVPRPNSNQNSLGIDEWKLLEELCEGDSMQLELMTKLLDTERQYQLASNHSGILKDLKRVFDTSSRDKETAIQAAHRDRDLKQAVEAGNVEAVKQATKKSSARVSEAPSDWAAMKFKARQNEGVGE
;
A
#
# COMPACT_ATOMS: atom_id res chain seq x y z
N MET A 1 -2.82 25.05 39.68
CA MET A 1 -2.08 23.82 39.31
C MET A 1 -2.16 23.72 37.81
N ASP A 2 -1.23 24.37 37.12
CA ASP A 2 -1.27 24.51 35.67
C ASP A 2 -0.15 23.65 35.09
N ALA A 3 -0.46 22.37 34.87
CA ALA A 3 0.43 21.46 34.17
C ALA A 3 0.47 21.88 32.69
N LYS A 4 1.42 22.77 32.36
CA LYS A 4 1.80 23.05 30.98
C LYS A 4 2.22 21.72 30.33
N PHE A 5 1.42 21.25 29.38
CA PHE A 5 1.75 20.13 28.52
C PHE A 5 2.98 20.52 27.70
N GLN A 6 4.18 20.15 28.17
CA GLN A 6 5.41 20.37 27.43
C GLN A 6 5.58 19.21 26.45
N PRO A 7 5.57 19.45 25.12
CA PRO A 7 5.86 18.40 24.16
C PRO A 7 7.31 17.96 24.35
N VAL A 8 7.50 16.71 24.74
CA VAL A 8 8.83 16.12 24.91
C VAL A 8 9.51 16.08 23.52
N PRO A 9 10.63 16.78 23.30
CA PRO A 9 11.32 16.74 22.02
C PRO A 9 11.82 15.32 21.81
N ARG A 10 11.43 14.66 20.71
CA ARG A 10 11.93 13.33 20.39
C ARG A 10 13.40 13.47 19.97
N PRO A 11 14.36 12.94 20.73
CA PRO A 11 15.75 12.93 20.29
C PRO A 11 15.80 11.99 19.08
N ASN A 12 16.38 12.46 17.97
CA ASN A 12 16.51 11.80 16.66
C ASN A 12 15.50 12.21 15.57
N SER A 13 14.67 13.25 15.74
CA SER A 13 13.92 13.77 14.58
C SER A 13 14.85 14.56 13.66
N ASN A 14 15.60 13.88 12.80
CA ASN A 14 15.99 14.48 11.52
C ASN A 14 14.67 14.73 10.78
N GLN A 15 14.14 15.95 10.90
CA GLN A 15 12.75 16.30 10.58
C GLN A 15 12.39 16.18 9.09
N ASN A 16 13.29 15.67 8.23
CA ASN A 16 13.23 16.00 6.82
C ASN A 16 13.27 14.83 5.83
N SER A 17 13.45 13.59 6.24
CA SER A 17 13.47 12.47 5.27
C SER A 17 13.26 11.17 6.01
N LEU A 18 12.38 10.30 5.54
CA LEU A 18 12.46 8.91 5.97
C LEU A 18 13.88 8.41 5.60
N GLY A 19 14.53 7.73 6.53
CA GLY A 19 15.79 7.04 6.27
C GLY A 19 15.59 5.91 5.25
N ILE A 20 16.69 5.42 4.67
CA ILE A 20 16.64 4.34 3.66
C ILE A 20 15.92 3.10 4.22
N ASP A 21 16.11 2.77 5.49
CA ASP A 21 15.46 1.62 6.12
C ASP A 21 13.97 1.86 6.36
N GLU A 22 13.58 3.09 6.69
CA GLU A 22 12.18 3.47 6.85
C GLU A 22 11.43 3.48 5.51
N TRP A 23 12.11 3.89 4.44
CA TRP A 23 11.60 3.78 3.07
C TRP A 23 11.38 2.32 2.65
N LYS A 24 12.34 1.44 2.94
CA LYS A 24 12.21 0.00 2.68
C LYS A 24 11.06 -0.63 3.46
N LEU A 25 10.90 -0.25 4.74
CA LEU A 25 9.78 -0.71 5.55
C LEU A 25 8.43 -0.24 4.99
N LEU A 26 8.36 1.01 4.51
CA LEU A 26 7.14 1.54 3.90
C LEU A 26 6.80 0.80 2.59
N GLU A 27 7.80 0.46 1.78
CA GLU A 27 7.63 -0.35 0.57
C GLU A 27 7.16 -1.76 0.89
N GLU A 28 7.73 -2.40 1.92
CA GLU A 28 7.31 -3.71 2.43
C GLU A 28 5.86 -3.69 2.91
N LEU A 29 5.45 -2.67 3.67
CA LEU A 29 4.08 -2.49 4.14
C LEU A 29 3.08 -2.25 3.01
N CYS A 30 3.53 -1.70 1.89
CA CYS A 30 2.70 -1.49 0.71
C CYS A 30 2.66 -2.72 -0.21
N GLU A 31 3.32 -3.84 0.17
CA GLU A 31 3.35 -5.09 -0.59
C GLU A 31 3.78 -4.91 -2.07
N GLY A 32 4.58 -3.89 -2.37
CA GLY A 32 4.97 -3.54 -3.74
C GLY A 32 3.88 -2.87 -4.59
N ASP A 33 2.73 -2.49 -4.03
CA ASP A 33 1.73 -1.65 -4.71
C ASP A 33 2.26 -0.20 -4.81
N SER A 34 2.71 0.17 -6.00
CA SER A 34 3.26 1.49 -6.30
C SER A 34 2.27 2.62 -6.07
N MET A 35 0.97 2.38 -6.29
CA MET A 35 -0.09 3.36 -6.10
C MET A 35 -0.37 3.60 -4.61
N GLN A 36 -0.33 2.52 -3.82
CA GLN A 36 -0.45 2.62 -2.36
C GLN A 36 0.77 3.30 -1.74
N LEU A 37 1.97 3.00 -2.23
CA LEU A 37 3.19 3.68 -1.80
C LEU A 37 3.10 5.18 -2.11
N GLU A 38 2.69 5.55 -3.32
CA GLU A 38 2.50 6.97 -3.70
C GLU A 38 1.48 7.67 -2.78
N LEU A 39 0.37 7.03 -2.44
CA LEU A 39 -0.60 7.58 -1.50
C LEU A 39 0.01 7.78 -0.11
N MET A 40 0.69 6.75 0.41
CA MET A 40 1.31 6.79 1.74
C MET A 40 2.39 7.87 1.82
N THR A 41 3.19 8.04 0.77
CA THR A 41 4.20 9.10 0.72
C THR A 41 3.57 10.49 0.77
N LYS A 42 2.52 10.73 -0.03
CA LYS A 42 1.80 12.02 -0.04
C LYS A 42 1.12 12.32 1.29
N LEU A 43 0.56 11.32 1.97
CA LEU A 43 -0.06 11.48 3.29
C LEU A 43 0.99 11.87 4.34
N LEU A 44 2.11 11.14 4.39
CA LEU A 44 3.22 11.44 5.31
C LEU A 44 3.83 12.81 5.04
N ASP A 45 3.96 13.20 3.78
CA ASP A 45 4.44 14.54 3.41
C ASP A 45 3.47 15.63 3.87
N THR A 46 2.17 15.45 3.64
CA THR A 46 1.14 16.40 4.10
C THR A 46 1.14 16.52 5.62
N GLU A 47 1.25 15.40 6.34
CA GLU A 47 1.35 15.43 7.81
C GLU A 47 2.57 16.24 8.26
N ARG A 48 3.75 15.99 7.67
CA ARG A 48 5.00 16.71 7.99
C ARG A 48 4.89 18.20 7.73
N GLN A 49 4.29 18.61 6.61
CA GLN A 49 4.06 20.02 6.29
C GLN A 49 3.27 20.73 7.39
N TYR A 50 2.27 20.06 7.97
CA TYR A 50 1.47 20.60 9.05
C TYR A 50 2.12 20.46 10.43
N GLN A 51 2.99 19.47 10.66
CA GLN A 51 3.80 19.41 11.89
C GLN A 51 4.74 20.62 12.04
N LEU A 52 5.20 21.18 10.91
CA LEU A 52 6.02 22.40 10.87
C LEU A 52 5.20 23.70 10.88
N ALA A 53 3.89 23.61 10.66
CA ALA A 53 3.03 24.76 10.57
C ALA A 53 2.63 25.27 11.96
N SER A 54 2.72 26.60 12.18
CA SER A 54 2.22 27.21 13.41
C SER A 54 0.70 27.08 13.57
N ASN A 55 -0.04 26.82 12.48
CA ASN A 55 -1.48 26.66 12.46
C ASN A 55 -1.86 25.36 11.75
N HIS A 56 -2.53 24.45 12.46
CA HIS A 56 -2.99 23.16 11.95
C HIS A 56 -4.35 23.23 11.23
N SER A 57 -4.91 24.45 11.07
CA SER A 57 -6.21 24.69 10.45
C SER A 57 -6.12 24.47 8.94
N GLY A 58 -6.45 23.27 8.46
CA GLY A 58 -6.36 22.91 7.04
C GLY A 58 -5.94 21.48 6.78
N ILE A 59 -5.29 20.83 7.76
CA ILE A 59 -4.73 19.48 7.59
C ILE A 59 -5.76 18.47 7.09
N LEU A 60 -6.97 18.48 7.65
CA LEU A 60 -8.04 17.55 7.23
C LEU A 60 -8.48 17.79 5.77
N LYS A 61 -8.47 19.04 5.31
CA LYS A 61 -8.83 19.39 3.94
C LYS A 61 -7.76 18.90 2.96
N ASP A 62 -6.49 19.05 3.33
CA ASP A 62 -5.38 18.65 2.47
C ASP A 62 -5.17 17.13 2.48
N LEU A 63 -5.32 16.47 3.63
CA LEU A 63 -5.37 15.01 3.71
C LEU A 63 -6.49 14.46 2.80
N LYS A 64 -7.68 15.07 2.83
CA LYS A 64 -8.79 14.67 1.94
C LYS A 64 -8.43 14.84 0.46
N ARG A 65 -7.76 15.94 0.11
CA ARG A 65 -7.32 16.20 -1.28
C ARG A 65 -6.34 15.15 -1.78
N VAL A 66 -5.46 14.62 -0.94
CA VAL A 66 -4.53 13.54 -1.30
C VAL A 66 -5.31 12.28 -1.72
N PHE A 67 -6.41 11.96 -1.05
CA PHE A 67 -7.28 10.86 -1.48
C PHE A 67 -7.99 11.17 -2.80
N ASP A 68 -8.54 12.37 -2.95
CA ASP A 68 -9.27 12.76 -4.17
C ASP A 68 -8.37 12.83 -5.42
N THR A 69 -7.07 13.13 -5.25
CA THR A 69 -6.09 13.19 -6.34
C THR A 69 -5.35 11.89 -6.58
N SER A 70 -5.43 10.94 -5.65
CA SER A 70 -4.90 9.60 -5.88
C SER A 70 -5.70 8.92 -6.98
N SER A 71 -5.01 8.22 -7.88
CA SER A 71 -5.62 7.50 -9.02
C SER A 71 -6.44 6.27 -8.60
N ARG A 72 -6.71 6.10 -7.30
CA ARG A 72 -7.42 4.97 -6.74
C ARG A 72 -8.91 5.27 -6.71
N ASP A 73 -9.68 4.49 -7.48
CA ASP A 73 -11.13 4.60 -7.47
C ASP A 73 -11.68 4.24 -6.08
N LYS A 74 -12.44 5.18 -5.49
CA LYS A 74 -12.92 5.12 -4.11
C LYS A 74 -13.75 3.86 -3.84
N GLU A 75 -14.58 3.48 -4.80
CA GLU A 75 -15.47 2.33 -4.70
C GLU A 75 -14.65 1.03 -4.67
N THR A 76 -13.66 0.93 -5.55
CA THR A 76 -12.72 -0.21 -5.57
C THR A 76 -11.94 -0.35 -4.26
N ALA A 77 -11.54 0.77 -3.64
CA ALA A 77 -10.84 0.76 -2.36
C ALA A 77 -11.73 0.29 -1.19
N ILE A 78 -13.00 0.73 -1.16
CA ILE A 78 -13.98 0.31 -0.15
C ILE A 78 -14.27 -1.19 -0.27
N GLN A 79 -14.44 -1.69 -1.49
CA GLN A 79 -14.66 -3.12 -1.74
C GLN A 79 -13.47 -3.99 -1.33
N ALA A 80 -12.24 -3.52 -1.58
CA ALA A 80 -11.03 -4.21 -1.11
C ALA A 80 -10.98 -4.28 0.42
N ALA A 81 -11.25 -3.17 1.11
CA ALA A 81 -11.25 -3.11 2.57
C ALA A 81 -12.32 -4.02 3.21
N HIS A 82 -13.54 -4.04 2.65
CA HIS A 82 -14.58 -4.97 3.08
C HIS A 82 -14.14 -6.42 2.88
N ARG A 83 -13.58 -6.75 1.70
CA ARG A 83 -13.11 -8.09 1.40
C ARG A 83 -12.03 -8.56 2.38
N ASP A 84 -11.06 -7.72 2.70
CA ASP A 84 -9.96 -8.08 3.61
C ASP A 84 -10.45 -8.28 5.05
N ARG A 85 -11.41 -7.44 5.49
CA ARG A 85 -12.08 -7.63 6.78
C ARG A 85 -12.86 -8.93 6.82
N ASP A 86 -13.66 -9.20 5.81
CA ASP A 86 -14.50 -10.40 5.74
C ASP A 86 -13.65 -11.67 5.67
N LEU A 87 -12.47 -11.60 5.04
CA LEU A 87 -11.46 -12.66 5.06
C LEU A 87 -10.93 -12.92 6.47
N LYS A 88 -10.53 -11.86 7.20
CA LYS A 88 -10.04 -11.98 8.59
C LYS A 88 -11.12 -12.60 9.49
N GLN A 89 -12.36 -12.13 9.38
CA GLN A 89 -13.49 -12.67 10.14
C GLN A 89 -13.76 -14.14 9.79
N ALA A 90 -13.69 -14.52 8.50
CA ALA A 90 -13.87 -15.91 8.09
C ALA A 90 -12.76 -16.84 8.61
N VAL A 91 -11.53 -16.36 8.68
CA VAL A 91 -10.39 -17.08 9.28
C VAL A 91 -10.61 -17.28 10.78
N GLU A 92 -10.99 -16.23 11.51
CA GLU A 92 -11.27 -16.30 12.96
C GLU A 92 -12.46 -17.23 13.27
N ALA A 93 -13.49 -17.22 12.42
CA ALA A 93 -14.65 -18.10 12.54
C ALA A 93 -14.39 -19.55 12.08
N GLY A 94 -13.19 -19.87 11.56
CA GLY A 94 -12.86 -21.20 11.05
C GLY A 94 -13.64 -21.62 9.79
N ASN A 95 -14.24 -20.67 9.07
CA ASN A 95 -15.07 -20.95 7.89
C ASN A 95 -14.21 -21.11 6.63
N VAL A 96 -13.71 -22.33 6.42
CA VAL A 96 -12.81 -22.70 5.32
C VAL A 96 -13.44 -22.49 3.93
N GLU A 97 -14.76 -22.62 3.80
CA GLU A 97 -15.46 -22.42 2.52
C GLU A 97 -15.53 -20.95 2.12
N ALA A 98 -15.84 -20.06 3.08
CA ALA A 98 -15.83 -18.62 2.85
C ALA A 98 -14.44 -18.11 2.45
N VAL A 99 -13.39 -18.61 3.10
CA VAL A 99 -12.00 -18.30 2.73
C VAL A 99 -11.70 -18.75 1.30
N LYS A 100 -12.02 -20.00 0.94
CA LYS A 100 -11.79 -20.53 -0.42
C LYS A 100 -12.49 -19.72 -1.51
N GLN A 101 -13.72 -19.27 -1.28
CA GLN A 101 -14.46 -18.45 -2.24
C GLN A 101 -13.83 -17.06 -2.41
N ALA A 102 -13.40 -16.44 -1.30
CA ALA A 102 -12.70 -15.16 -1.34
C ALA A 102 -11.36 -15.23 -2.09
N THR A 103 -10.60 -16.33 -1.93
CA THR A 103 -9.30 -16.54 -2.62
C THR A 103 -9.46 -16.87 -4.11
N LYS A 104 -10.51 -17.62 -4.50
CA LYS A 104 -10.78 -17.91 -5.92
C LYS A 104 -11.10 -16.65 -6.71
N LYS A 105 -11.82 -15.70 -6.11
CA LYS A 105 -12.20 -14.43 -6.75
C LYS A 105 -10.98 -13.53 -7.03
N SER A 106 -9.91 -13.63 -6.24
CA SER A 106 -8.66 -12.87 -6.47
C SER A 106 -7.75 -13.50 -7.53
N SER A 107 -7.72 -14.83 -7.67
CA SER A 107 -6.90 -15.52 -8.68
C SER A 107 -7.35 -15.22 -10.12
N ALA A 108 -8.60 -14.81 -10.34
CA ALA A 108 -9.13 -14.47 -11.64
C ALA A 108 -8.64 -13.12 -12.20
N ARG A 109 -7.96 -12.28 -11.41
CA ARG A 109 -7.36 -11.01 -11.85
C ARG A 109 -5.91 -11.12 -12.32
N VAL A 110 -5.24 -12.25 -12.05
CA VAL A 110 -3.87 -12.52 -12.49
C VAL A 110 -3.91 -13.63 -13.53
N SER A 111 -4.36 -13.30 -14.74
CA SER A 111 -4.21 -14.21 -15.87
C SER A 111 -3.96 -13.39 -17.14
N GLU A 112 -2.68 -13.24 -17.47
CA GLU A 112 -2.20 -13.16 -18.86
C GLU A 112 -0.66 -13.22 -18.99
N ALA A 113 0.11 -13.10 -17.90
CA ALA A 113 1.54 -13.41 -17.93
C ALA A 113 1.83 -14.87 -17.56
N PRO A 114 2.67 -15.60 -18.32
CA PRO A 114 3.08 -16.96 -17.94
C PRO A 114 3.84 -16.89 -16.61
N SER A 115 3.22 -17.47 -15.58
CA SER A 115 3.61 -17.40 -14.18
C SER A 115 4.82 -18.29 -13.83
N ASP A 116 5.65 -18.64 -14.81
CA ASP A 116 6.77 -19.56 -14.63
C ASP A 116 8.03 -19.03 -15.30
N TRP A 117 9.05 -18.80 -14.47
CA TRP A 117 10.39 -18.43 -14.91
C TRP A 117 10.99 -19.48 -15.85
N ALA A 118 10.64 -20.76 -15.67
CA ALA A 118 11.06 -21.83 -16.57
C ALA A 118 10.45 -21.66 -17.97
N ALA A 119 9.15 -21.34 -18.06
CA ALA A 119 8.49 -21.11 -19.34
C ALA A 119 9.11 -19.93 -20.12
N MET A 120 9.55 -18.87 -19.43
CA MET A 120 10.26 -17.74 -20.06
C MET A 120 11.66 -18.13 -20.56
N LYS A 121 12.40 -18.95 -19.81
CA LYS A 121 13.77 -19.39 -20.17
C LYS A 121 13.80 -20.35 -21.37
N PHE A 122 12.80 -21.22 -21.53
CA PHE A 122 12.82 -22.27 -22.55
C PHE A 122 12.08 -21.93 -23.84
N LYS A 123 11.24 -20.89 -23.86
CA LYS A 123 10.56 -20.44 -25.08
C LYS A 123 11.48 -19.78 -26.10
N ALA A 124 12.57 -19.15 -25.65
CA ALA A 124 13.57 -18.54 -26.55
C ALA A 124 14.38 -19.56 -27.35
N ARG A 125 14.51 -20.80 -26.86
CA ARG A 125 15.39 -21.83 -27.45
C ARG A 125 14.73 -22.69 -28.54
N GLN A 126 13.41 -22.56 -28.74
CA GLN A 126 12.65 -23.34 -29.72
C GLN A 126 12.53 -22.64 -31.09
N ASN A 127 13.03 -21.40 -31.23
CA ASN A 127 12.91 -20.62 -32.47
C ASN A 127 14.25 -20.47 -33.25
N GLU A 128 15.33 -21.10 -32.80
CA GLU A 128 16.66 -21.08 -33.46
C GLU A 128 17.01 -22.45 -34.05
N GLY A 129 16.12 -23.01 -34.88
CA GLY A 129 16.32 -24.37 -35.39
C GLY A 129 15.48 -24.78 -36.59
N VAL A 130 15.18 -23.87 -37.53
CA VAL A 130 14.86 -24.23 -38.92
C VAL A 130 15.37 -23.11 -39.83
N GLY A 131 16.44 -23.40 -40.56
CA GLY A 131 17.05 -22.52 -41.55
C GLY A 131 18.09 -23.34 -42.30
N GLU A 132 17.61 -24.18 -43.23
CA GLU A 132 18.40 -24.68 -44.36
C GLU A 132 18.96 -23.51 -45.19
#